data_AF-A0A3M2DV49-F1
#
_entry.id   AF-A0A3M2DV49-F1
#
_cell.length_a   1.000
_cell.length_b   1.000
_cell.length_c   1.000
_cell.angle_alpha   90.00
_cell.angle_beta   90.00
_cell.angle_gamma   90.00
#
_symmetry.space_group_name_H-M   'P 1'
#
loop_
_entity.id
_entity.type
_entity.pdbx_description
1 polymer ?
#
loop_
_entity_poly.entity_id
_entity_poly.type
_entity_poly.pdbx_seq_one_letter_code
_entity_poly.pdbx_strand_id
1 'polypeptide(L)'
;TAVADALRLSVGDGRVAVARIVGRDTATLDRAGVARAAIESAAENFSDGVVAPVFWLLVGGLPGLVAYKAVNTADSMIGYRTPRHEAFGWAAARLDDAMNWVPARLAAVLLALVGGWRARWADMRRDAGHHRSPNAGWPEAAMAGALGVALAGPRSYQGTLTDDPFVNPKGRRDAGAEDVDRAVSLLWRAWLVLLGAIALAAALG
;
A
#
# COMPACT_ATOMS: atom_id res chain seq x y z
N THR A 1 -10.02 -9.53 -10.77
CA THR A 1 -9.21 -9.89 -9.58
C THR A 1 -10.12 -10.38 -8.47
N ALA A 2 -9.68 -11.26 -7.56
CA ALA A 2 -10.60 -11.92 -6.61
C ALA A 2 -11.57 -10.95 -5.89
N VAL A 3 -11.10 -9.79 -5.42
CA VAL A 3 -11.98 -8.77 -4.80
C VAL A 3 -12.88 -8.09 -5.84
N ALA A 4 -12.36 -7.66 -6.99
CA ALA A 4 -13.17 -7.04 -8.04
C ALA A 4 -14.27 -7.98 -8.57
N ASP A 5 -13.93 -9.25 -8.78
CA ASP A 5 -14.83 -10.28 -9.31
C ASP A 5 -15.92 -10.58 -8.27
N ALA A 6 -15.56 -10.68 -6.99
CA ALA A 6 -16.53 -10.79 -5.90
C ALA A 6 -17.42 -9.54 -5.79
N LEU A 7 -16.85 -8.33 -5.92
CA LEU A 7 -17.59 -7.07 -5.82
C LEU A 7 -18.59 -6.85 -6.97
N ARG A 8 -18.36 -7.50 -8.13
CA ARG A 8 -19.32 -7.57 -9.23
C ARG A 8 -20.53 -8.47 -8.91
N LEU A 9 -20.33 -9.53 -8.12
CA LEU A 9 -21.41 -10.40 -7.65
C LEU A 9 -22.25 -9.68 -6.59
N SER A 10 -21.60 -9.22 -5.51
CA SER A 10 -22.28 -8.47 -4.46
C SER A 10 -21.29 -7.73 -3.56
N VAL A 11 -21.78 -6.75 -2.80
CA VAL A 11 -20.98 -6.11 -1.74
C VAL A 11 -20.60 -7.12 -0.66
N GLY A 12 -21.49 -8.06 -0.34
CA GLY A 12 -21.24 -9.12 0.65
C GLY A 12 -20.04 -10.00 0.27
N ASP A 13 -20.02 -10.48 -0.97
CA ASP A 13 -18.91 -11.28 -1.49
C ASP A 13 -17.61 -10.46 -1.52
N GLY A 14 -17.70 -9.19 -1.93
CA GLY A 14 -16.58 -8.26 -1.88
C GLY A 14 -16.00 -8.08 -0.46
N ARG A 15 -16.84 -7.96 0.57
CA ARG A 15 -16.41 -7.89 1.97
C ARG A 15 -15.68 -9.15 2.41
N VAL A 16 -16.18 -10.33 2.05
CA VAL A 16 -15.56 -11.61 2.38
C VAL A 16 -14.20 -11.74 1.69
N ALA A 17 -14.11 -11.34 0.42
CA ALA A 17 -12.86 -11.40 -0.33
C ALA A 17 -11.82 -10.43 0.25
N VAL A 18 -12.19 -9.18 0.51
CA VAL A 18 -11.25 -8.16 1.00
C VAL A 18 -10.80 -8.39 2.43
N ALA A 19 -11.64 -9.02 3.28
CA ALA A 19 -11.28 -9.40 4.65
C ALA A 19 -10.06 -10.33 4.74
N ARG A 20 -9.73 -11.03 3.65
CA ARG A 20 -8.56 -11.93 3.59
C ARG A 20 -7.24 -11.20 3.42
N ILE A 21 -7.27 -9.92 3.04
CA ILE A 21 -6.08 -9.12 2.71
C ILE A 21 -5.97 -7.83 3.51
N VAL A 22 -6.93 -7.53 4.38
CA VAL A 22 -6.93 -6.32 5.22
C VAL A 22 -7.10 -6.66 6.70
N GLY A 23 -6.44 -5.89 7.57
CA GLY A 23 -6.55 -6.04 9.02
C GLY A 23 -7.64 -5.21 9.70
N ARG A 24 -8.58 -4.61 8.93
CA ARG A 24 -9.64 -3.71 9.41
C ARG A 24 -11.02 -4.36 9.36
N ASP A 25 -11.99 -3.80 10.09
CA ASP A 25 -13.36 -4.32 10.07
C ASP A 25 -13.96 -4.14 8.67
N THR A 26 -14.44 -5.23 8.06
CA THR A 26 -15.02 -5.20 6.70
C THR A 26 -16.54 -5.31 6.69
N ALA A 27 -17.15 -5.72 7.81
CA ALA A 27 -18.55 -6.12 7.85
C ALA A 27 -19.52 -4.99 7.44
N THR A 28 -19.13 -3.74 7.69
CA THR A 28 -19.93 -2.54 7.41
C THR A 28 -19.52 -1.81 6.14
N LEU A 29 -18.47 -2.26 5.42
CA LEU A 29 -17.96 -1.56 4.24
C LEU A 29 -18.99 -1.50 3.12
N ASP A 30 -19.28 -0.33 2.60
CA ASP A 30 -20.02 -0.20 1.35
C ASP A 30 -19.16 -0.61 0.14
N ARG A 31 -19.74 -0.54 -1.07
CA ARG A 31 -19.04 -0.89 -2.33
C ARG A 31 -17.71 -0.13 -2.45
N ALA A 32 -17.73 1.17 -2.18
CA ALA A 32 -16.55 2.02 -2.24
C ALA A 32 -15.54 1.69 -1.14
N GLY A 33 -15.99 1.35 0.08
CA GLY A 33 -15.15 0.89 1.17
C GLY A 33 -14.39 -0.40 0.85
N VAL A 34 -15.06 -1.36 0.19
CA VAL A 34 -14.42 -2.60 -0.28
C VAL A 34 -13.38 -2.30 -1.36
N ALA A 35 -13.72 -1.49 -2.37
CA ALA A 35 -12.78 -1.14 -3.44
C ALA A 35 -11.57 -0.38 -2.89
N ARG A 36 -11.79 0.63 -2.04
CA ARG A 36 -10.71 1.37 -1.35
C ARG A 36 -9.80 0.44 -0.56
N ALA A 37 -10.37 -0.46 0.25
CA ALA A 37 -9.60 -1.44 1.02
C ALA A 37 -8.67 -2.27 0.14
N ALA A 38 -9.18 -2.76 -0.99
CA ALA A 38 -8.37 -3.55 -1.92
C ALA A 38 -7.26 -2.72 -2.57
N ILE A 39 -7.55 -1.49 -3.00
CA ILE A 39 -6.59 -0.60 -3.67
C ILE A 39 -5.49 -0.16 -2.70
N GLU A 40 -5.86 0.22 -1.47
CA GLU A 40 -4.94 0.59 -0.38
C GLU A 40 -3.96 -0.56 -0.11
N SER A 41 -4.49 -1.75 0.18
CA SER A 41 -3.65 -2.92 0.46
C SER A 41 -2.79 -3.32 -0.74
N ALA A 42 -3.26 -3.15 -1.97
CA ALA A 42 -2.47 -3.45 -3.16
C ALA A 42 -1.32 -2.45 -3.35
N ALA A 43 -1.53 -1.16 -3.06
CA ALA A 43 -0.50 -0.12 -3.12
C ALA A 43 0.54 -0.29 -2.00
N GLU A 44 0.08 -0.58 -0.78
CA GLU A 44 0.95 -0.87 0.37
C GLU A 44 1.82 -2.11 0.09
N ASN A 45 1.22 -3.23 -0.30
CA ASN A 45 1.93 -4.48 -0.63
C ASN A 45 2.94 -4.32 -1.78
N PHE A 46 2.71 -3.39 -2.71
CA PHE A 46 3.69 -3.11 -3.75
C PHE A 46 4.95 -2.46 -3.17
N SER A 47 4.81 -1.58 -2.18
CA SER A 47 5.94 -0.93 -1.52
C SER A 47 6.74 -1.92 -0.68
N ASP A 48 6.12 -2.54 0.32
CA ASP A 48 6.82 -3.35 1.32
C ASP A 48 7.03 -4.81 0.90
N GLY A 49 6.20 -5.32 -0.02
CA GLY A 49 6.23 -6.68 -0.54
C GLY A 49 7.10 -6.86 -1.79
N VAL A 50 7.37 -5.78 -2.53
CA VAL A 50 8.08 -5.84 -3.82
C VAL A 50 9.25 -4.85 -3.88
N VAL A 51 8.96 -3.55 -3.78
CA VAL A 51 9.97 -2.50 -3.98
C VAL A 51 11.04 -2.54 -2.88
N ALA A 52 10.65 -2.69 -1.62
CA ALA A 52 11.58 -2.75 -0.50
C ALA A 52 12.47 -4.00 -0.51
N PRO A 53 11.96 -5.23 -0.75
CA PRO A 53 12.79 -6.41 -0.96
C PRO A 53 13.81 -6.25 -2.08
N VAL A 54 13.38 -5.73 -3.24
CA VAL A 54 14.29 -5.46 -4.38
C VAL A 54 15.33 -4.43 -4.00
N PHE A 55 14.94 -3.33 -3.35
CA PHE A 55 15.86 -2.28 -2.92
C PHE A 55 16.94 -2.83 -1.99
N TRP A 56 16.55 -3.58 -0.95
CA TRP A 56 17.51 -4.13 0.01
C TRP A 56 18.36 -5.27 -0.57
N LEU A 57 17.84 -6.01 -1.56
CA LEU A 57 18.64 -6.94 -2.35
C LEU A 57 19.73 -6.21 -3.15
N LEU A 58 19.40 -5.07 -3.78
CA LEU A 58 20.36 -4.29 -4.56
C LEU A 58 21.41 -3.59 -3.67
N VAL A 59 21.01 -3.11 -2.49
CA VAL A 59 21.90 -2.40 -1.55
C VAL A 59 22.81 -3.35 -0.79
N GLY A 60 22.25 -4.46 -0.28
CA GLY A 60 22.94 -5.35 0.67
C GLY A 60 23.03 -6.81 0.23
N GLY A 61 22.68 -7.13 -1.02
CA GLY A 61 22.63 -8.50 -1.50
C GLY A 61 21.58 -9.35 -0.76
N LEU A 62 21.76 -10.67 -0.79
CA LEU A 62 20.91 -11.61 -0.05
C LEU A 62 20.83 -11.27 1.46
N PRO A 63 21.93 -10.89 2.16
CA PRO A 63 21.84 -10.45 3.55
C PRO A 63 20.88 -9.27 3.77
N GLY A 64 20.93 -8.25 2.91
CA GLY A 64 20.03 -7.10 2.98
C GLY A 64 18.56 -7.49 2.81
N LEU A 65 18.26 -8.33 1.82
CA LEU A 65 16.92 -8.88 1.59
C LEU A 65 16.39 -9.65 2.82
N VAL A 66 17.21 -10.55 3.37
CA VAL A 66 16.84 -11.36 4.54
C VAL A 66 16.62 -10.48 5.77
N ALA A 67 17.50 -9.51 6.01
CA ALA A 67 17.36 -8.57 7.12
C ALA A 67 16.05 -7.77 7.00
N TYR A 68 15.75 -7.23 5.81
CA TYR A 68 14.50 -6.53 5.56
C TYR A 68 13.27 -7.41 5.82
N LYS A 69 13.25 -8.63 5.26
CA LYS A 69 12.10 -9.53 5.46
C LYS A 69 11.94 -9.98 6.91
N ALA A 70 13.04 -10.15 7.66
CA ALA A 70 12.98 -10.43 9.08
C ALA A 70 12.33 -9.27 9.87
N VAL A 71 12.75 -8.03 9.59
CA VAL A 71 12.19 -6.83 10.25
C VAL A 71 10.71 -6.64 9.90
N ASN A 72 10.36 -6.69 8.61
CA ASN A 72 9.00 -6.51 8.12
C ASN A 72 8.03 -7.59 8.65
N THR A 73 8.52 -8.83 8.76
CA THR A 73 7.75 -9.92 9.38
C THR A 73 7.59 -9.71 10.89
N ALA A 74 8.63 -9.25 11.57
CA ALA A 74 8.57 -8.98 13.01
C ALA A 74 7.55 -7.89 13.34
N ASP A 75 7.50 -6.80 12.57
CA ASP A 75 6.49 -5.75 12.74
C ASP A 75 5.06 -6.28 12.54
N SER A 76 4.85 -7.04 11.45
CA SER A 76 3.54 -7.62 11.12
C SER A 76 3.05 -8.66 12.14
N MET A 77 3.96 -9.45 12.74
CA MET A 77 3.61 -10.51 13.69
C MET A 77 3.48 -10.01 15.13
N ILE A 78 4.30 -9.05 15.54
CA ILE A 78 4.47 -8.65 16.95
C ILE A 78 3.78 -7.31 17.25
N GLY A 79 3.14 -6.68 16.26
CA GLY A 79 2.49 -5.37 16.36
C GLY A 79 1.78 -5.08 17.70
N TYR A 80 1.77 -3.81 18.10
CA TYR A 80 1.33 -3.14 19.34
C TYR A 80 0.19 -3.75 20.21
N ARG A 81 0.18 -5.04 20.54
CA ARG A 81 -1.03 -5.68 21.06
C ARG A 81 -0.86 -6.55 22.28
N THR A 82 0.34 -6.64 22.85
CA THR A 82 0.49 -7.23 24.20
C THR A 82 1.32 -6.32 25.12
N PRO A 83 0.86 -6.05 26.35
CA PRO A 83 1.64 -5.31 27.35
C PRO A 83 3.05 -5.88 27.59
N ARG A 84 3.24 -7.16 27.28
CA ARG A 84 4.51 -7.88 27.43
C ARG A 84 5.55 -7.55 26.35
N HIS A 85 5.14 -7.11 25.16
CA HIS A 85 6.04 -6.90 24.02
C HIS A 85 6.02 -5.46 23.48
N GLU A 86 5.43 -4.51 24.22
CA GLU A 86 5.24 -3.14 23.76
C GLU A 86 6.54 -2.46 23.32
N ALA A 87 7.62 -2.57 24.11
CA ALA A 87 8.91 -2.00 23.77
C ALA A 87 9.56 -2.67 22.54
N PHE A 88 9.40 -3.99 22.39
CA PHE A 88 9.93 -4.72 21.24
C PHE A 88 9.14 -4.41 19.97
N GLY A 89 7.80 -4.39 20.06
CA GLY A 89 6.93 -4.02 18.96
C GLY A 89 7.19 -2.58 18.50
N TRP A 90 7.40 -1.65 19.43
CA TRP A 90 7.78 -0.28 19.10
C TRP A 90 9.13 -0.21 18.38
N ALA A 91 10.14 -0.93 18.85
CA ALA A 91 11.47 -0.94 18.22
C ALA A 91 11.41 -1.59 16.82
N ALA A 92 10.67 -2.68 16.66
CA ALA A 92 10.45 -3.35 15.38
C ALA A 92 9.74 -2.44 14.38
N ALA A 93 8.63 -1.79 14.79
CA ALA A 93 7.89 -0.84 13.96
C ALA A 93 8.76 0.34 13.51
N ARG A 94 9.59 0.88 14.41
CA ARG A 94 10.44 2.03 14.12
C ARG A 94 11.60 1.67 13.19
N LEU A 95 12.12 0.45 13.29
CA LEU A 95 13.12 -0.07 12.36
C LEU A 95 12.49 -0.37 10.99
N ASP A 96 11.30 -0.98 10.95
CA ASP A 96 10.56 -1.18 9.70
C ASP A 96 10.30 0.16 9.00
N ASP A 97 9.80 1.15 9.74
CA ASP A 97 9.56 2.49 9.22
C ASP A 97 10.83 3.13 8.64
N ALA A 98 11.98 2.93 9.28
CA ALA A 98 13.26 3.41 8.76
C ALA A 98 13.68 2.67 7.49
N MET A 99 13.54 1.34 7.47
CA MET A 99 13.90 0.50 6.32
C MET A 99 12.99 0.72 5.11
N ASN A 100 11.74 1.12 5.33
CA ASN A 100 10.75 1.43 4.31
C ASN A 100 10.76 2.89 3.87
N TRP A 101 11.57 3.76 4.50
CA TRP A 101 11.58 5.19 4.17
C TRP A 101 11.92 5.45 2.70
N VAL A 102 13.04 4.93 2.18
CA VAL A 102 13.40 5.08 0.76
C VAL A 102 12.48 4.24 -0.15
N PRO A 103 12.25 2.93 0.10
CA PRO A 103 11.41 2.12 -0.75
C PRO A 103 10.00 2.67 -1.00
N ALA A 104 9.35 3.22 0.02
CA ALA A 104 8.00 3.78 -0.13
C ALA A 104 7.94 4.97 -1.09
N ARG A 105 8.97 5.84 -1.08
CA ARG A 105 9.06 6.93 -2.08
C ARG A 105 9.32 6.37 -3.47
N LEU A 106 10.18 5.35 -3.61
CA LEU A 106 10.45 4.70 -4.90
C LEU A 106 9.17 4.05 -5.46
N ALA A 107 8.40 3.36 -4.62
CA ALA A 107 7.11 2.79 -5.01
C ALA A 107 6.14 3.86 -5.50
N ALA A 108 6.04 4.98 -4.79
CA ALA A 108 5.22 6.11 -5.22
C ALA A 108 5.68 6.72 -6.55
N VAL A 109 6.99 6.87 -6.78
CA VAL A 109 7.53 7.34 -8.06
C VAL A 109 7.18 6.39 -9.20
N LEU A 110 7.34 5.08 -9.00
CA LEU A 110 7.00 4.08 -10.02
C LEU A 110 5.50 4.12 -10.36
N LEU A 111 4.64 4.18 -9.34
CA LEU A 111 3.19 4.30 -9.51
C LEU A 111 2.79 5.62 -10.20
N ALA A 112 3.40 6.73 -9.81
CA ALA A 112 3.16 8.02 -10.45
C ALA A 112 3.59 8.00 -11.92
N LEU A 113 4.75 7.41 -12.23
CA LEU A 113 5.27 7.27 -13.59
C LEU A 113 4.31 6.47 -14.48
N VAL A 114 3.91 5.26 -14.07
CA VAL A 114 3.01 4.42 -14.87
C VAL A 114 1.56 4.95 -14.89
N GLY A 115 1.21 5.76 -13.91
CA GLY A 115 -0.01 6.56 -13.86
C GLY A 115 0.03 7.85 -14.70
N GLY A 116 1.13 8.10 -15.43
CA GLY A 116 1.28 9.28 -16.29
C GLY A 116 1.40 10.60 -15.52
N TRP A 117 2.00 10.57 -14.33
CA TRP A 117 2.21 11.71 -13.44
C TRP A 117 0.93 12.48 -13.04
N ARG A 118 -0.22 11.80 -13.10
CA ARG A 118 -1.50 12.34 -12.63
C ARG A 118 -1.47 12.69 -11.14
N ALA A 119 -0.72 11.92 -10.36
CA ALA A 119 -0.35 12.28 -8.98
C ALA A 119 0.96 13.07 -9.01
N ARG A 120 0.91 14.38 -8.74
CA ARG A 120 2.13 15.20 -8.69
C ARG A 120 2.85 14.98 -7.36
N TRP A 121 4.18 15.10 -7.36
CA TRP A 121 4.99 14.93 -6.15
C TRP A 121 4.53 15.77 -4.96
N ALA A 122 4.18 17.04 -5.18
CA ALA A 122 3.68 17.91 -4.12
C ALA A 122 2.35 17.42 -3.51
N ASP A 123 1.47 16.86 -4.35
CA ASP A 123 0.19 16.30 -3.91
C ASP A 123 0.41 15.00 -3.13
N MET A 124 1.30 14.12 -3.61
CA MET A 124 1.68 12.89 -2.90
C MET A 124 2.32 13.19 -1.54
N ARG A 125 3.26 14.13 -1.48
CA ARG A 125 3.92 14.53 -0.22
C ARG A 125 2.93 15.08 0.79
N ARG A 126 2.00 15.94 0.35
CA ARG A 126 0.95 16.50 1.20
C ARG A 126 0.06 15.39 1.75
N ASP A 127 -0.44 14.53 0.87
CA ASP A 127 -1.45 13.54 1.24
C ASP A 127 -0.84 12.35 2.00
N ALA A 128 0.42 11.97 1.72
CA ALA A 128 1.13 10.93 2.47
C ALA A 128 1.31 11.31 3.95
N GLY A 129 1.47 12.60 4.26
CA GLY A 129 1.58 13.11 5.63
C GLY A 129 0.29 12.99 6.44
N HIS A 130 -0.84 12.68 5.80
CA HIS A 130 -2.12 12.43 6.45
C HIS A 130 -2.30 10.95 6.85
N HIS A 131 -1.43 10.06 6.39
CA HIS A 131 -1.48 8.64 6.73
C HIS A 131 -0.81 8.35 8.08
N ARG A 132 -1.30 7.34 8.82
CA ARG A 132 -0.73 6.95 10.13
C ARG A 132 0.70 6.41 10.02
N SER A 133 0.97 5.63 8.98
CA SER A 133 2.33 5.20 8.63
C SER A 133 3.02 6.30 7.79
N PRO A 134 4.27 6.69 8.13
CA PRO A 134 5.05 7.66 7.37
C PRO A 134 5.45 7.17 5.97
N ASN A 135 5.21 5.89 5.68
CA ASN A 135 5.61 5.21 4.45
C ASN A 135 4.40 4.84 3.58
N ALA A 136 3.39 4.14 4.14
CA ALA A 136 2.26 3.63 3.35
C ALA A 136 1.46 4.72 2.62
N GLY A 137 1.42 5.95 3.17
CA GLY A 137 0.73 7.07 2.53
C GLY A 137 1.30 7.48 1.16
N TRP A 138 2.59 7.20 0.89
CA TRP A 138 3.23 7.55 -0.38
C TRP A 138 2.70 6.73 -1.57
N PRO A 139 2.78 5.38 -1.57
CA PRO A 139 2.24 4.58 -2.66
C PRO A 139 0.71 4.70 -2.76
N GLU A 140 -0.02 4.84 -1.64
CA GLU A 140 -1.46 5.10 -1.65
C GLU A 140 -1.79 6.42 -2.37
N ALA A 141 -1.06 7.51 -2.09
CA ALA A 141 -1.29 8.80 -2.75
C ALA A 141 -0.98 8.76 -4.24
N ALA A 142 0.08 8.06 -4.63
CA ALA A 142 0.40 7.84 -6.04
C ALA A 142 -0.72 7.06 -6.75
N MET A 143 -1.19 5.97 -6.15
CA MET A 143 -2.27 5.13 -6.69
C MET A 143 -3.60 5.91 -6.79
N ALA A 144 -3.97 6.63 -5.73
CA ALA A 144 -5.18 7.45 -5.67
C ALA A 144 -5.20 8.50 -6.79
N GLY A 145 -4.09 9.22 -6.98
CA GLY A 145 -3.95 10.21 -8.05
C GLY A 145 -3.94 9.59 -9.46
N ALA A 146 -3.27 8.44 -9.64
CA ALA A 146 -3.25 7.72 -10.91
C ALA A 146 -4.65 7.25 -11.34
N LEU A 147 -5.45 6.76 -10.39
CA LEU A 147 -6.81 6.27 -10.64
C LEU A 147 -7.84 7.40 -10.72
N GLY A 148 -7.58 8.53 -10.06
CA GLY A 148 -8.51 9.66 -9.92
C GLY A 148 -9.54 9.45 -8.82
N VAL A 149 -9.23 8.64 -7.80
CA VAL A 149 -10.12 8.30 -6.69
C VAL A 149 -9.55 8.81 -5.37
N ALA A 150 -10.41 9.02 -4.38
CA ALA A 150 -10.01 9.29 -3.01
C ALA A 150 -9.87 7.97 -2.25
N LEU A 151 -8.71 7.75 -1.63
CA LEU A 151 -8.41 6.58 -0.79
C LEU A 151 -8.30 7.02 0.67
N ALA A 152 -8.04 6.08 1.58
CA ALA A 152 -8.11 6.29 3.01
C ALA A 152 -9.51 6.80 3.40
N GLY A 153 -9.61 7.90 4.15
CA GLY A 153 -10.87 8.33 4.73
C GLY A 153 -11.24 7.49 5.96
N PRO A 154 -12.45 7.69 6.53
CA PRO A 154 -12.85 7.04 7.76
C PRO A 154 -12.77 5.51 7.70
N ARG A 155 -12.20 4.88 8.74
CA ARG A 155 -11.98 3.43 8.87
C ARG A 155 -12.57 2.92 10.17
N SER A 156 -12.98 1.65 10.22
CA SER A 156 -13.40 1.00 11.47
C SER A 156 -12.39 -0.07 11.88
N TYR A 157 -11.98 -0.04 13.14
CA TYR A 157 -11.16 -1.08 13.76
C TYR A 157 -11.78 -1.48 15.10
N GLN A 158 -12.08 -2.77 15.27
CA GLN A 158 -12.67 -3.30 16.51
C GLN A 158 -13.92 -2.51 16.95
N GLY A 159 -14.75 -2.10 15.97
CA GLY A 159 -15.97 -1.32 16.19
C GLY A 159 -15.76 0.18 16.45
N THR A 160 -14.52 0.67 16.47
CA THR A 160 -14.21 2.10 16.63
C THR A 160 -13.95 2.76 15.27
N LEU A 161 -14.72 3.81 14.96
CA LEU A 161 -14.53 4.61 13.76
C LEU A 161 -13.40 5.64 13.98
N THR A 162 -12.40 5.64 13.10
CA THR A 162 -11.36 6.67 13.03
C THR A 162 -11.71 7.65 11.92
N ASP A 163 -11.68 8.95 12.20
CA ASP A 163 -11.88 10.02 11.20
C ASP A 163 -10.58 10.30 10.44
N ASP A 164 -10.01 9.24 9.86
CA ASP A 164 -8.76 9.36 9.11
C ASP A 164 -9.01 10.24 7.86
N PRO A 165 -8.13 11.22 7.57
CA PRO A 165 -8.24 12.06 6.39
C PRO A 165 -8.14 11.25 5.09
N PHE A 166 -8.77 11.77 4.03
CA PHE A 166 -8.66 11.20 2.69
C PHE A 166 -7.31 11.55 2.04
N VAL A 167 -6.77 10.56 1.33
CA VAL A 167 -5.68 10.74 0.37
C VAL A 167 -6.30 11.03 -1.00
N ASN A 168 -5.73 11.99 -1.74
CA ASN A 168 -6.35 12.58 -2.94
C ASN A 168 -7.80 13.02 -2.70
N PRO A 169 -8.06 13.97 -1.77
CA PRO A 169 -9.41 14.31 -1.31
C PRO A 169 -10.34 14.87 -2.40
N LYS A 170 -9.78 15.33 -3.53
CA LYS A 170 -10.51 15.81 -4.70
C LYS A 170 -10.89 14.69 -5.68
N GLY A 171 -10.38 13.48 -5.47
CA GLY A 171 -10.72 12.31 -6.27
C GLY A 171 -12.15 11.82 -6.01
N ARG A 172 -12.66 10.97 -6.91
CA ARG A 172 -13.98 10.37 -6.73
C ARG A 172 -14.03 9.46 -5.51
N ARG A 173 -15.16 9.45 -4.79
CA ARG A 173 -15.36 8.65 -3.57
C ARG A 173 -16.15 7.35 -3.79
N ASP A 174 -16.57 7.08 -5.02
CA ASP A 174 -17.43 5.98 -5.43
C ASP A 174 -16.65 4.84 -6.10
N ALA A 175 -15.41 4.58 -5.64
CA ALA A 175 -14.51 3.58 -6.23
C ALA A 175 -15.21 2.21 -6.40
N GLY A 176 -15.01 1.60 -7.58
CA GLY A 176 -15.69 0.36 -7.97
C GLY A 176 -14.74 -0.81 -8.24
N ALA A 177 -15.31 -1.93 -8.73
CA ALA A 177 -14.53 -3.10 -9.14
C ALA A 177 -13.58 -2.77 -10.30
N GLU A 178 -13.98 -1.86 -11.18
CA GLU A 178 -13.21 -1.36 -12.30
C GLU A 178 -11.95 -0.62 -11.81
N ASP A 179 -12.06 0.16 -10.73
CA ASP A 179 -10.90 0.85 -10.16
C ASP A 179 -9.92 -0.12 -9.49
N VAL A 180 -10.41 -1.22 -8.89
CA VAL A 180 -9.56 -2.31 -8.37
C VAL A 180 -8.77 -2.97 -9.51
N ASP A 181 -9.43 -3.30 -10.63
CA ASP A 181 -8.72 -3.91 -11.76
C ASP A 181 -7.74 -2.92 -12.44
N ARG A 182 -8.09 -1.62 -12.51
CA ARG A 182 -7.17 -0.57 -12.96
C ARG A 182 -5.96 -0.45 -12.03
N ALA A 183 -6.14 -0.53 -10.71
CA ALA A 183 -5.04 -0.52 -9.75
C ALA A 183 -4.07 -1.69 -10.01
N VAL A 184 -4.60 -2.88 -10.23
CA VAL A 184 -3.82 -4.08 -10.56
C VAL A 184 -3.09 -3.92 -11.89
N SER A 185 -3.71 -3.32 -12.91
CA SER A 185 -3.04 -3.00 -14.17
C SER A 185 -1.87 -2.03 -13.98
N LEU A 186 -2.03 -1.00 -13.15
CA LEU A 186 -0.95 -0.07 -12.81
C LEU A 186 0.19 -0.78 -12.08
N LEU A 187 -0.12 -1.70 -11.16
CA LEU A 187 0.88 -2.52 -10.48
C LEU A 187 1.68 -3.37 -11.46
N TRP A 188 1.03 -4.08 -12.38
CA TRP A 188 1.74 -4.86 -13.40
C TRP A 188 2.67 -4.00 -14.25
N ARG A 189 2.26 -2.79 -14.63
CA ARG A 189 3.13 -1.85 -15.35
C ARG A 189 4.31 -1.42 -14.48
N ALA A 190 4.08 -1.10 -13.21
CA ALA A 190 5.14 -0.68 -12.29
C ALA A 190 6.16 -1.81 -12.06
N TRP A 191 5.70 -3.07 -11.97
CA TRP A 191 6.55 -4.26 -11.93
C TRP A 191 7.42 -4.39 -13.18
N LEU A 192 6.85 -4.23 -14.38
CA LEU A 192 7.60 -4.30 -15.62
C LEU A 192 8.67 -3.20 -15.72
N VAL A 193 8.34 -1.97 -15.29
CA VAL A 193 9.32 -0.87 -15.23
C VAL A 193 10.44 -1.19 -14.24
N LEU A 194 10.11 -1.68 -13.05
CA LEU A 194 11.11 -2.06 -12.05
C LEU A 194 12.03 -3.18 -12.57
N LEU A 195 11.46 -4.22 -13.16
CA LEU A 195 12.21 -5.36 -13.70
C LEU A 195 13.10 -4.94 -14.88
N GLY A 196 12.59 -4.08 -15.76
CA GLY A 196 13.37 -3.49 -16.84
C GLY A 196 14.54 -2.63 -16.32
N ALA A 197 14.33 -1.84 -15.26
CA ALA A 197 15.39 -1.06 -14.64
C ALA A 197 16.49 -1.95 -14.02
N ILE A 198 16.10 -3.04 -13.35
CA ILE A 198 17.05 -4.02 -12.79
C ILE A 198 17.85 -4.70 -13.90
N ALA A 199 17.17 -5.17 -14.96
CA ALA A 199 17.82 -5.86 -16.08
C ALA A 199 18.81 -4.92 -16.80
N LEU A 200 18.45 -3.64 -16.97
CA LEU A 200 19.34 -2.64 -17.54
C LEU A 200 20.56 -2.40 -16.64
N ALA A 201 20.35 -2.23 -15.33
CA ALA A 201 21.44 -2.04 -14.39
C ALA A 201 22.42 -3.23 -14.38
N ALA A 202 21.89 -4.46 -14.46
CA ALA A 202 22.70 -5.68 -14.54
C ALA A 202 23.44 -5.86 -15.87
N ALA A 203 22.93 -5.30 -16.96
CA ALA A 203 23.60 -5.35 -18.27
C ALA A 203 24.71 -4.29 -18.43
N LEU A 204 24.66 -3.22 -17.62
CA LEU A 204 25.61 -2.10 -17.66
C LEU A 204 26.73 -2.21 -16.61
N GLY A 205 26.58 -3.10 -15.62
CA GLY A 205 27.58 -3.40 -14.59
C GLY A 205 28.37 -4.66 -14.90
#